data_AF-A0A239IJT4-F1
#
_entry.id   AF-A0A239IJT4-F1
#
_cell.length_a   1.000
_cell.length_b   1.000
_cell.length_c   1.000
_cell.angle_alpha   90.00
_cell.angle_beta   90.00
_cell.angle_gamma   90.00
#
_symmetry.space_group_name_H-M   'P 1'
#
loop_
_entity.id
_entity.type
_entity.pdbx_description
1 polymer ?
#
loop_
_entity_poly.entity_id
_entity_poly.type
_entity_poly.pdbx_seq_one_letter_code
_entity_poly.pdbx_strand_id
1 'polypeptide(L)'
;MPKSSKVFSTVFRSLLVLMLVVFVSVGLYQRWDERALFLLKELQTSAEMQASSIWLPSYRVTLAGKAIAGLEEGEVSGLTYRPSSNTLFTILGKHSELVELSLTGDVLRRIPVTGLENPEGVEALSGDLMAIVDERQRTLTVFPLTASTTQINARQQIQVDLGFAKAANKGFEGLGWDSRRQLILLAKERDPRGFYTLPLPGKSGPAQGMLELNIDDVFVRDISSVSFDPRTGHALLLSDESRVLVELDANARPHSFISLASGFNGLGWGVKQPEGVTTGADGDIYVVSEPNLFYVLSK
;
A
#
# COMPACT_ATOMS: atom_id res chain seq x y z
N MET A 1 -14.24 54.87 -29.48
CA MET A 1 -13.57 53.73 -28.80
C MET A 1 -14.31 53.43 -27.50
N PRO A 2 -15.03 52.29 -27.38
CA PRO A 2 -15.03 51.52 -26.12
C PRO A 2 -15.35 50.00 -26.30
N LYS A 3 -14.87 49.33 -27.37
CA LYS A 3 -15.14 47.89 -27.58
C LYS A 3 -14.15 46.94 -26.88
N SER A 4 -12.93 47.39 -26.53
CA SER A 4 -11.90 46.50 -25.98
C SER A 4 -12.12 46.10 -24.52
N SER A 5 -12.69 46.96 -23.67
CA SER A 5 -12.87 46.67 -22.23
C SER A 5 -13.94 45.61 -21.95
N LYS A 6 -15.04 45.61 -22.71
CA LYS A 6 -16.09 44.59 -22.56
C LYS A 6 -15.61 43.21 -23.00
N VAL A 7 -14.91 43.12 -24.12
CA VAL A 7 -14.30 41.87 -24.62
C VAL A 7 -13.27 41.34 -23.62
N PHE A 8 -12.43 42.22 -23.06
CA PHE A 8 -11.47 41.84 -22.02
C PHE A 8 -12.17 41.29 -20.76
N SER A 9 -13.28 41.92 -20.32
CA SER A 9 -14.04 41.43 -19.17
C SER A 9 -14.73 40.07 -19.43
N THR A 10 -15.20 39.81 -20.64
CA THR A 10 -15.82 38.54 -21.02
C THR A 10 -14.78 37.43 -21.11
N VAL A 11 -13.64 37.68 -21.76
CA VAL A 11 -12.52 36.73 -21.84
C VAL A 11 -11.99 36.39 -20.45
N PHE A 12 -11.82 37.39 -19.58
CA PHE A 12 -11.40 37.17 -18.19
C PHE A 12 -12.40 36.32 -17.39
N ARG A 13 -13.70 36.58 -17.53
CA ARG A 13 -14.75 35.74 -16.91
C ARG A 13 -14.75 34.31 -17.45
N SER A 14 -14.59 34.13 -18.76
CA SER A 14 -14.49 32.80 -19.38
C SER A 14 -13.25 32.04 -18.89
N LEU A 15 -12.12 32.71 -18.72
CA LEU A 15 -10.90 32.13 -18.13
C LEU A 15 -11.13 31.70 -16.68
N LEU A 16 -11.78 32.53 -15.86
CA LEU A 16 -12.12 32.17 -14.48
C LEU A 16 -13.05 30.97 -14.41
N VAL A 17 -14.08 30.91 -15.28
CA VAL A 17 -14.98 29.75 -15.35
C VAL A 17 -14.21 28.50 -15.79
N LEU A 18 -13.33 28.61 -16.79
CA LEU A 18 -12.50 27.48 -17.22
C LEU A 18 -11.57 26.99 -16.10
N MET A 19 -10.92 27.91 -15.38
CA MET A 19 -10.09 27.56 -14.21
C MET A 19 -10.90 26.88 -13.12
N LEU A 20 -12.13 27.35 -12.84
CA LEU A 20 -13.01 26.71 -11.88
C LEU A 20 -13.43 25.31 -12.33
N VAL A 21 -13.79 25.13 -13.60
CA VAL A 21 -14.13 23.82 -14.16
C VAL A 21 -12.95 22.87 -14.04
N VAL A 22 -11.75 23.29 -14.44
CA VAL A 22 -10.52 22.49 -14.30
C VAL A 22 -10.28 22.13 -12.83
N PHE A 23 -10.41 23.09 -11.91
CA PHE A 23 -10.22 22.85 -10.48
C PHE A 23 -11.22 21.82 -9.93
N VAL A 24 -12.51 21.95 -10.27
CA VAL A 24 -13.55 21.00 -9.85
C VAL A 24 -13.31 19.63 -10.48
N SER A 25 -12.97 19.56 -11.78
CA SER A 25 -12.65 18.30 -12.46
C SER A 25 -11.46 17.59 -11.85
N VAL A 26 -10.39 18.32 -11.49
CA VAL A 26 -9.23 17.76 -10.78
C VAL A 26 -9.65 17.30 -9.38
N GLY A 27 -10.45 18.06 -8.66
CA GLY A 27 -10.95 17.68 -7.34
C GLY A 27 -11.76 16.38 -7.35
N LEU A 28 -12.67 16.24 -8.31
CA LEU A 28 -13.46 15.01 -8.51
C LEU A 28 -12.58 13.83 -8.94
N TYR A 29 -11.65 14.05 -9.86
CA TYR A 29 -10.70 13.01 -10.29
C TYR A 29 -9.84 12.52 -9.13
N GLN A 30 -9.37 13.42 -8.26
CA GLN A 30 -8.61 13.11 -7.05
C GLN A 30 -9.48 12.62 -5.88
N ARG A 31 -10.80 12.53 -6.07
CA ARG A 31 -11.79 12.14 -5.05
C ARG A 31 -11.77 13.01 -3.79
N TRP A 32 -11.52 14.32 -3.94
CA TRP A 32 -11.48 15.25 -2.80
C TRP A 32 -12.86 15.47 -2.16
N ASP A 33 -13.92 15.33 -2.93
CA ASP A 33 -15.31 15.37 -2.48
C ASP A 33 -15.62 14.21 -1.53
N GLU A 34 -15.26 12.97 -1.90
CA GLU A 34 -15.42 11.80 -1.05
C GLU A 34 -14.59 11.92 0.24
N ARG A 35 -13.35 12.42 0.15
CA ARG A 35 -12.51 12.68 1.31
C ARG A 35 -13.11 13.74 2.23
N ALA A 36 -13.66 14.83 1.68
CA ALA A 36 -14.32 15.87 2.47
C ALA A 36 -15.56 15.33 3.19
N LEU A 37 -16.37 14.51 2.52
CA LEU A 37 -17.49 13.80 3.14
C LEU A 37 -17.01 12.85 4.24
N PHE A 38 -15.88 12.18 4.03
CA PHE A 38 -15.32 11.25 5.00
C PHE A 38 -14.75 11.97 6.23
N LEU A 39 -14.10 13.12 6.07
CA LEU A 39 -13.66 13.97 7.19
C LEU A 39 -14.84 14.37 8.09
N LEU A 40 -16.02 14.65 7.51
CA LEU A 40 -17.22 14.92 8.29
C LEU A 40 -17.69 13.70 9.10
N LYS A 41 -17.51 12.48 8.57
CA LYS A 41 -17.78 11.24 9.30
C LYS A 41 -16.78 11.05 10.45
N GLU A 42 -15.49 11.29 10.22
CA GLU A 42 -14.45 11.18 11.25
C GLU A 42 -14.70 12.12 12.44
N LEU A 43 -15.21 13.33 12.19
CA LEU A 43 -15.60 14.27 13.25
C LEU A 43 -16.75 13.75 14.15
N GLN A 44 -17.52 12.77 13.66
CA GLN A 44 -18.63 12.16 14.39
C GLN A 44 -18.23 10.81 15.03
N THR A 45 -17.02 10.30 14.78
CA THR A 45 -16.53 9.03 15.33
C THR A 45 -16.33 9.15 16.84
N SER A 46 -16.94 8.25 17.61
CA SER A 46 -16.84 8.23 19.07
C SER A 46 -15.42 7.89 19.54
N ALA A 47 -15.04 8.38 20.73
CA ALA A 47 -13.73 8.07 21.32
C ALA A 47 -13.49 6.56 21.50
N GLU A 48 -14.56 5.78 21.76
CA GLU A 48 -14.48 4.33 21.84
C GLU A 48 -14.10 3.69 20.49
N MET A 49 -14.75 4.12 19.39
CA MET A 49 -14.40 3.65 18.05
C MET A 49 -12.99 4.06 17.63
N GLN A 50 -12.54 5.26 18.02
CA GLN A 50 -11.16 5.70 17.80
C GLN A 50 -10.15 4.85 18.60
N ALA A 51 -10.49 4.46 19.83
CA ALA A 51 -9.61 3.66 20.68
C ALA A 51 -9.53 2.18 20.26
N SER A 52 -10.58 1.64 19.63
CA SER A 52 -10.62 0.26 19.12
C SER A 52 -10.09 0.11 17.69
N SER A 53 -9.55 1.17 17.10
CA SER A 53 -9.09 1.23 15.71
C SER A 53 -7.63 1.67 15.63
N ILE A 54 -7.06 1.59 14.43
CA ILE A 54 -5.74 2.17 14.13
C ILE A 54 -5.88 3.68 14.30
N TRP A 55 -6.96 4.29 13.83
CA TRP A 55 -7.25 5.72 13.93
C TRP A 55 -6.14 6.60 13.34
N LEU A 56 -6.04 6.56 12.02
CA LEU A 56 -5.03 7.27 11.23
C LEU A 56 -4.92 8.78 11.50
N PRO A 57 -5.99 9.53 11.82
CA PRO A 57 -5.89 10.95 12.15
C PRO A 57 -4.96 11.29 13.33
N SER A 58 -4.66 10.32 14.21
CA SER A 58 -3.73 10.49 15.33
C SER A 58 -2.26 10.39 14.95
N TYR A 59 -1.91 9.86 13.77
CA TYR A 59 -0.52 9.64 13.38
C TYR A 59 0.14 10.89 12.82
N ARG A 60 1.45 11.02 13.05
CA ARG A 60 2.32 12.04 12.46
C ARG A 60 3.61 11.39 12.00
N VAL A 61 4.21 11.97 10.95
CA VAL A 61 5.50 11.51 10.46
C VAL A 61 6.60 11.89 11.45
N THR A 62 7.34 10.89 11.92
CA THR A 62 8.47 11.03 12.84
C THR A 62 9.81 10.87 12.12
N LEU A 63 9.82 10.13 11.00
CA LEU A 63 10.94 10.03 10.08
C LEU A 63 10.42 10.21 8.65
N ALA A 64 10.92 11.22 7.95
CA ALA A 64 10.42 11.62 6.64
C ALA A 64 11.48 11.40 5.55
N GLY A 65 11.23 10.45 4.65
CA GLY A 65 11.97 10.31 3.39
C GLY A 65 13.45 10.03 3.54
N LYS A 66 13.83 9.18 4.51
CA LYS A 66 15.21 8.70 4.63
C LYS A 66 15.52 7.80 3.43
N ALA A 67 16.55 8.11 2.67
CA ALA A 67 17.04 7.19 1.64
C ALA A 67 17.60 5.91 2.29
N ILE A 68 17.19 4.75 1.79
CA ILE A 68 17.70 3.45 2.21
C ILE A 68 19.01 3.22 1.47
N ALA A 69 20.11 3.37 2.20
CA ALA A 69 21.46 3.26 1.66
C ALA A 69 21.73 1.86 1.08
N GLY A 70 22.33 1.81 -0.12
CA GLY A 70 22.65 0.58 -0.83
C GLY A 70 21.53 0.04 -1.72
N LEU A 71 20.38 0.72 -1.79
CA LEU A 71 19.24 0.40 -2.67
C LEU A 71 19.00 1.46 -3.75
N GLU A 72 19.99 2.30 -4.06
CA GLU A 72 19.85 3.45 -4.99
C GLU A 72 19.57 3.04 -6.44
N GLU A 73 19.97 1.82 -6.82
CA GLU A 73 19.75 1.25 -8.16
C GLU A 73 18.51 0.34 -8.22
N GLY A 74 17.79 0.21 -7.10
CA GLY A 74 16.58 -0.60 -6.97
C GLY A 74 15.31 0.24 -6.88
N GLU A 75 14.18 -0.44 -7.02
CA GLU A 75 12.83 0.08 -6.77
C GLU A 75 12.24 -0.81 -5.68
N VAL A 76 12.01 -0.23 -4.50
CA VAL A 76 11.39 -0.93 -3.36
C VAL A 76 9.90 -1.11 -3.62
N SER A 77 9.42 -2.34 -3.45
CA SER A 77 8.02 -2.68 -3.62
C SER A 77 7.56 -3.62 -2.50
N GLY A 78 6.40 -3.34 -1.91
CA GLY A 78 5.92 -4.02 -0.71
C GLY A 78 6.76 -3.78 0.56
N LEU A 79 6.13 -3.97 1.71
CA LEU A 79 6.79 -3.88 3.01
C LEU A 79 6.05 -4.75 4.02
N THR A 80 6.78 -5.48 4.86
CA THR A 80 6.18 -6.30 5.90
C THR A 80 7.02 -6.27 7.18
N TYR A 81 6.37 -6.33 8.32
CA TYR A 81 7.01 -6.46 9.63
C TYR A 81 7.09 -7.93 10.03
N ARG A 82 8.28 -8.37 10.46
CA ARG A 82 8.52 -9.73 10.93
C ARG A 82 8.71 -9.75 12.45
N PRO A 83 7.72 -10.24 13.23
CA PRO A 83 7.77 -10.19 14.70
C PRO A 83 8.94 -10.97 15.32
N SER A 84 9.35 -12.08 14.72
CA SER A 84 10.39 -12.96 15.29
C SER A 84 11.79 -12.37 15.23
N SER A 85 12.06 -11.46 14.30
CA SER A 85 13.33 -10.72 14.20
C SER A 85 13.21 -9.26 14.63
N ASN A 86 11.98 -8.75 14.82
CA ASN A 86 11.71 -7.33 15.06
C ASN A 86 12.32 -6.42 13.97
N THR A 87 12.16 -6.85 12.72
CA THR A 87 12.70 -6.20 11.52
C THR A 87 11.64 -6.07 10.45
N LEU A 88 11.93 -5.28 9.42
CA LEU A 88 11.08 -5.13 8.25
C LEU A 88 11.69 -5.88 7.06
N PHE A 89 10.85 -6.26 6.10
CA PHE A 89 11.28 -6.83 4.84
C PHE A 89 10.59 -6.12 3.67
N THR A 90 11.36 -5.82 2.62
CA THR A 90 10.87 -5.31 1.33
C THR A 90 11.45 -6.15 0.19
N ILE A 91 10.86 -6.10 -1.01
CA ILE A 91 11.38 -6.76 -2.20
C ILE A 91 11.75 -5.72 -3.26
N LEU A 92 12.79 -5.99 -4.05
CA LEU A 92 13.18 -5.14 -5.18
C LEU A 92 12.63 -5.71 -6.50
N GLY A 93 12.13 -4.84 -7.40
CA GLY A 93 11.57 -5.26 -8.70
C GLY A 93 12.62 -5.83 -9.68
N LYS A 94 13.45 -4.95 -10.27
CA LYS A 94 14.40 -5.30 -11.36
C LYS A 94 15.46 -6.35 -11.00
N HIS A 95 16.03 -6.23 -9.80
CA HIS A 95 17.03 -7.15 -9.26
C HIS A 95 16.43 -7.81 -8.02
N SER A 96 15.63 -8.86 -8.24
CA SER A 96 14.82 -9.46 -7.19
C SER A 96 15.65 -9.91 -6.00
N GLU A 97 15.59 -9.11 -4.94
CA GLU A 97 16.26 -9.33 -3.68
C GLU A 97 15.29 -9.02 -2.56
N LEU A 98 15.17 -9.97 -1.63
CA LEU A 98 14.48 -9.75 -0.38
C LEU A 98 15.44 -9.03 0.56
N VAL A 99 15.07 -7.82 0.99
CA VAL A 99 15.92 -6.97 1.80
C VAL A 99 15.33 -6.86 3.20
N GLU A 100 16.13 -7.23 4.20
CA GLU A 100 15.81 -7.03 5.61
C GLU A 100 16.29 -5.64 6.04
N LEU A 101 15.38 -4.87 6.66
CA LEU A 101 15.63 -3.54 7.17
C LEU A 101 15.44 -3.50 8.69
N SER A 102 16.19 -2.64 9.37
CA SER A 102 15.85 -2.21 10.72
C SER A 102 14.55 -1.40 10.73
N LEU A 103 13.97 -1.20 11.92
CA LEU A 103 12.84 -0.27 12.09
C LEU A 103 13.20 1.20 11.78
N THR A 104 14.50 1.53 11.65
CA THR A 104 14.98 2.85 11.25
C THR A 104 15.34 2.92 9.75
N GLY A 105 15.07 1.87 8.96
CA GLY A 105 15.31 1.85 7.52
C GLY A 105 16.77 1.62 7.13
N ASP A 106 17.55 0.95 7.98
CA ASP A 106 18.93 0.55 7.68
C ASP A 106 18.96 -0.89 7.15
N VAL A 107 19.68 -1.14 6.06
CA VAL A 107 19.81 -2.49 5.48
C VAL A 107 20.60 -3.39 6.42
N LEU A 108 19.99 -4.51 6.82
CA LEU A 108 20.59 -5.54 7.67
C LEU A 108 21.08 -6.73 6.85
N ARG A 109 20.33 -7.11 5.81
CA ARG A 109 20.61 -8.28 4.99
C ARG A 109 19.95 -8.15 3.62
N ARG A 110 20.58 -8.72 2.59
CA ARG A 110 20.01 -8.90 1.24
C ARG A 110 20.04 -10.39 0.89
N ILE A 111 18.96 -10.90 0.33
CA ILE A 111 18.80 -12.30 -0.05
C ILE A 111 18.35 -12.34 -1.51
N PRO A 112 19.20 -12.79 -2.44
CA PRO A 112 18.81 -12.95 -3.84
C PRO A 112 17.64 -13.91 -4.01
N VAL A 113 16.67 -13.52 -4.82
CA VAL A 113 15.49 -14.32 -5.15
C VAL A 113 15.47 -14.59 -6.65
N THR A 114 15.65 -15.84 -7.02
CA THR A 114 15.64 -16.28 -8.42
C THR A 114 14.28 -16.84 -8.82
N GLY A 115 13.95 -16.72 -10.10
CA GLY A 115 12.71 -17.28 -10.66
C GLY A 115 11.50 -16.33 -10.59
N LEU A 116 11.70 -15.08 -10.18
CA LEU A 116 10.74 -13.98 -10.29
C LEU A 116 10.97 -13.18 -11.59
N GLU A 117 9.96 -12.42 -12.04
CA GLU A 117 9.98 -11.56 -13.23
C GLU A 117 9.67 -10.11 -12.85
N ASN A 118 8.60 -9.87 -12.06
CA ASN A 118 8.30 -8.54 -11.52
C ASN A 118 7.64 -8.65 -10.12
N PRO A 119 8.41 -8.83 -9.04
CA PRO A 119 7.84 -8.90 -7.71
C PRO A 119 7.40 -7.54 -7.20
N GLU A 120 6.16 -7.47 -6.72
CA GLU A 120 5.51 -6.20 -6.30
C GLU A 120 5.02 -6.21 -4.85
N GLY A 121 5.18 -7.33 -4.15
CA GLY A 121 4.71 -7.43 -2.77
C GLY A 121 5.39 -8.54 -2.02
N VAL A 122 5.57 -8.33 -0.72
CA VAL A 122 6.15 -9.28 0.22
C VAL A 122 5.39 -9.22 1.54
N GLU A 123 5.16 -10.38 2.15
CA GLU A 123 4.46 -10.45 3.43
C GLU A 123 4.99 -11.56 4.34
N ALA A 124 5.17 -11.24 5.62
CA ALA A 124 5.43 -12.21 6.67
C ALA A 124 4.12 -12.89 7.09
N LEU A 125 4.11 -14.22 7.06
CA LEU A 125 2.94 -15.03 7.40
C LEU A 125 3.09 -15.63 8.81
N SER A 126 2.35 -16.70 9.09
CA SER A 126 2.48 -17.44 10.35
C SER A 126 3.81 -18.19 10.43
N GLY A 127 4.44 -18.15 11.61
CA GLY A 127 5.69 -18.83 11.89
C GLY A 127 6.87 -18.24 11.11
N ASP A 128 7.59 -19.09 10.39
CA ASP A 128 8.74 -18.70 9.58
C ASP A 128 8.39 -18.50 8.09
N LEU A 129 7.11 -18.56 7.73
CA LEU A 129 6.68 -18.42 6.34
C LEU A 129 6.66 -16.96 5.89
N MET A 130 7.03 -16.75 4.64
CA MET A 130 6.90 -15.51 3.90
C MET A 130 6.14 -15.79 2.61
N ALA A 131 5.58 -14.74 2.03
CA ALA A 131 5.04 -14.76 0.69
C ALA A 131 5.57 -13.61 -0.16
N ILE A 132 5.68 -13.84 -1.47
CA ILE A 132 5.96 -12.82 -2.48
C ILE A 132 4.90 -12.93 -3.57
N VAL A 133 4.40 -11.79 -4.06
CA VAL A 133 3.58 -11.74 -5.27
C VAL A 133 4.40 -11.24 -6.45
N ASP A 134 4.27 -11.93 -7.58
CA ASP A 134 4.88 -11.56 -8.86
C ASP A 134 3.77 -11.12 -9.82
N GLU A 135 3.75 -9.84 -10.15
CA GLU A 135 2.70 -9.23 -10.95
C GLU A 135 2.67 -9.82 -12.37
N ARG A 136 3.86 -9.99 -12.95
CA ARG A 136 4.03 -10.38 -14.34
C ARG A 136 3.76 -11.87 -14.54
N GLN A 137 4.23 -12.71 -13.62
CA GLN A 137 3.93 -14.14 -13.62
C GLN A 137 2.53 -14.45 -13.08
N ARG A 138 1.92 -13.53 -12.33
CA ARG A 138 0.62 -13.68 -11.64
C ARG A 138 0.64 -14.80 -10.61
N THR A 139 1.75 -14.90 -9.88
CA THR A 139 1.97 -15.96 -8.91
C THR A 139 2.13 -15.41 -7.51
N LEU A 140 1.57 -16.11 -6.54
CA LEU A 140 1.92 -15.99 -5.14
C LEU A 140 2.88 -17.13 -4.80
N THR A 141 4.07 -16.79 -4.32
CA THR A 141 5.09 -17.76 -3.89
C THR A 141 5.16 -17.77 -2.37
N VAL A 142 4.95 -18.92 -1.74
CA VAL A 142 5.04 -19.10 -0.27
C VAL A 142 6.27 -19.95 0.07
N PHE A 143 7.10 -19.47 0.99
CA PHE A 143 8.39 -20.09 1.31
C PHE A 143 8.78 -19.87 2.78
N PRO A 144 9.58 -20.77 3.38
CA PRO A 144 10.15 -20.54 4.70
C PRO A 144 11.36 -19.59 4.61
N LEU A 145 11.48 -18.69 5.58
CA LEU A 145 12.62 -17.80 5.76
C LEU A 145 13.24 -18.03 7.13
N THR A 146 14.54 -18.34 7.16
CA THR A 146 15.31 -18.53 8.39
C THR A 146 16.52 -17.62 8.41
N ALA A 147 17.14 -17.45 9.58
CA ALA A 147 18.40 -16.72 9.70
C ALA A 147 19.53 -17.30 8.81
N SER A 148 19.45 -18.57 8.41
CA SER A 148 20.44 -19.21 7.53
C SER A 148 20.18 -19.04 6.03
N THR A 149 19.02 -18.50 5.62
CA THR A 149 18.62 -18.40 4.21
C THR A 149 19.47 -17.38 3.44
N THR A 150 20.40 -17.83 2.60
CA THR A 150 21.27 -16.94 1.82
C THR A 150 20.78 -16.67 0.41
N GLN A 151 19.87 -17.49 -0.12
CA GLN A 151 19.26 -17.34 -1.44
C GLN A 151 17.89 -18.04 -1.45
N ILE A 152 17.00 -17.59 -2.34
CA ILE A 152 15.69 -18.21 -2.56
C ILE A 152 15.55 -18.52 -4.05
N ASN A 153 15.01 -19.69 -4.36
CA ASN A 153 14.56 -20.04 -5.71
C ASN A 153 13.05 -20.23 -5.68
N ALA A 154 12.31 -19.23 -6.16
CA ALA A 154 10.85 -19.20 -6.15
C ALA A 154 10.24 -20.42 -6.86
N ARG A 155 10.92 -20.95 -7.88
CA ARG A 155 10.45 -22.12 -8.66
C ARG A 155 10.45 -23.43 -7.87
N GLN A 156 11.17 -23.48 -6.75
CA GLN A 156 11.25 -24.64 -5.86
C GLN A 156 10.32 -24.52 -4.65
N GLN A 157 9.48 -23.48 -4.60
CA GLN A 157 8.58 -23.20 -3.49
C GLN A 157 7.13 -23.50 -3.87
N ILE A 158 6.22 -23.31 -2.90
CA ILE A 158 4.77 -23.38 -3.18
C ILE A 158 4.43 -22.17 -4.05
N GLN A 159 3.89 -22.45 -5.24
CA GLN A 159 3.46 -21.41 -6.18
C GLN A 159 1.96 -21.53 -6.46
N VAL A 160 1.26 -20.45 -6.20
CA VAL A 160 -0.17 -20.33 -6.48
C VAL A 160 -0.37 -19.45 -7.69
N ASP A 161 -1.03 -19.97 -8.72
CA ASP A 161 -1.51 -19.18 -9.87
C ASP A 161 -2.76 -18.41 -9.44
N LEU A 162 -2.63 -17.08 -9.40
CA LEU A 162 -3.69 -16.17 -8.97
C LEU A 162 -4.75 -15.92 -10.06
N GLY A 163 -4.55 -16.41 -11.28
CA GLY A 163 -5.53 -16.31 -12.37
C GLY A 163 -5.52 -14.98 -13.15
N PHE A 164 -6.63 -14.67 -13.82
CA PHE A 164 -6.89 -13.44 -14.64
C PHE A 164 -6.24 -13.35 -16.03
N ALA A 165 -6.37 -14.41 -16.85
CA ALA A 165 -5.75 -14.53 -18.18
C ALA A 165 -6.27 -13.60 -19.32
N LYS A 166 -7.17 -12.64 -19.07
CA LYS A 166 -7.60 -11.70 -20.11
C LYS A 166 -6.74 -10.43 -20.09
N ALA A 167 -5.67 -10.49 -20.88
CA ALA A 167 -4.90 -9.44 -21.57
C ALA A 167 -4.71 -8.07 -20.86
N ALA A 168 -3.43 -7.68 -20.70
CA ALA A 168 -2.96 -6.31 -20.45
C ALA A 168 -3.37 -5.62 -19.12
N ASN A 169 -4.14 -6.30 -18.26
CA ASN A 169 -4.48 -5.78 -16.94
C ASN A 169 -3.31 -5.96 -15.97
N LYS A 170 -3.00 -4.91 -15.19
CA LYS A 170 -2.04 -4.97 -14.09
C LYS A 170 -2.41 -6.06 -13.08
N GLY A 171 -1.39 -6.71 -12.53
CA GLY A 171 -1.54 -7.87 -11.65
C GLY A 171 -1.77 -7.51 -10.18
N PHE A 172 -1.51 -8.47 -9.30
CA PHE A 172 -1.55 -8.25 -7.86
C PHE A 172 -0.26 -7.59 -7.41
N GLU A 173 -0.39 -6.57 -6.59
CA GLU A 173 0.73 -5.76 -6.07
C GLU A 173 0.69 -5.78 -4.54
N GLY A 174 -0.45 -5.41 -3.94
CA GLY A 174 -0.61 -5.46 -2.49
C GLY A 174 -0.75 -6.88 -1.94
N LEU A 175 0.00 -7.16 -0.87
CA LEU A 175 0.02 -8.43 -0.15
C LEU A 175 0.01 -8.19 1.36
N GLY A 176 -0.87 -8.85 2.10
CA GLY A 176 -0.99 -8.73 3.56
C GLY A 176 -1.44 -10.02 4.24
N TRP A 177 -1.36 -10.08 5.58
CA TRP A 177 -1.70 -11.28 6.35
C TRP A 177 -2.69 -11.01 7.49
N ASP A 178 -3.95 -11.44 7.31
CA ASP A 178 -4.91 -11.52 8.41
C ASP A 178 -4.55 -12.71 9.30
N SER A 179 -3.70 -12.44 10.30
CA SER A 179 -3.26 -13.46 11.26
C SER A 179 -4.37 -13.94 12.20
N ARG A 180 -5.48 -13.20 12.35
CA ARG A 180 -6.62 -13.65 13.16
C ARG A 180 -7.40 -14.75 12.47
N ARG A 181 -7.57 -14.64 11.15
CA ARG A 181 -8.32 -15.60 10.32
C ARG A 181 -7.42 -16.56 9.53
N GLN A 182 -6.11 -16.35 9.54
CA GLN A 182 -5.11 -17.08 8.75
C GLN A 182 -5.39 -16.98 7.25
N LEU A 183 -5.66 -15.76 6.78
CA LEU A 183 -5.97 -15.45 5.38
C LEU A 183 -4.94 -14.47 4.81
N ILE A 184 -4.48 -14.76 3.61
CA ILE A 184 -3.69 -13.84 2.80
C ILE A 184 -4.65 -12.80 2.21
N LEU A 185 -4.31 -11.53 2.36
CA LEU A 185 -4.96 -10.39 1.72
C LEU A 185 -4.21 -10.08 0.43
N LEU A 186 -4.94 -9.95 -0.67
CA LEU A 186 -4.39 -9.67 -2.00
C LEU A 186 -5.09 -8.45 -2.59
N ALA A 187 -4.33 -7.45 -3.02
CA ALA A 187 -4.85 -6.29 -3.70
C ALA A 187 -4.36 -6.24 -5.15
N LYS A 188 -5.30 -5.96 -6.05
CA LYS A 188 -5.05 -5.69 -7.46
C LYS A 188 -5.23 -4.20 -7.68
N GLU A 189 -4.17 -3.53 -8.14
CA GLU A 189 -4.06 -2.07 -8.15
C GLU A 189 -5.12 -1.38 -9.02
N ARG A 190 -5.24 -1.75 -10.31
CA ARG A 190 -6.17 -1.11 -11.27
C ARG A 190 -6.72 -2.04 -12.35
N ASP A 191 -7.82 -1.60 -12.98
CA ASP A 191 -8.45 -2.17 -14.19
C ASP A 191 -8.82 -3.67 -14.17
N PRO A 192 -9.93 -4.07 -13.51
CA PRO A 192 -10.53 -3.37 -12.37
C PRO A 192 -9.64 -3.52 -11.13
N ARG A 193 -9.77 -2.57 -10.21
CA ARG A 193 -9.22 -2.68 -8.86
C ARG A 193 -9.97 -3.79 -8.11
N GLY A 194 -9.27 -4.53 -7.26
CA GLY A 194 -9.90 -5.59 -6.48
C GLY A 194 -9.15 -5.88 -5.19
N PHE A 195 -9.87 -6.42 -4.21
CA PHE A 195 -9.31 -6.82 -2.93
C PHE A 195 -9.86 -8.20 -2.57
N TYR A 196 -8.98 -9.12 -2.20
CA TYR A 196 -9.31 -10.53 -2.10
C TYR A 196 -8.71 -11.15 -0.85
N THR A 197 -9.34 -12.22 -0.36
CA THR A 197 -8.76 -13.11 0.64
C THR A 197 -8.45 -14.46 0.02
N LEU A 198 -7.35 -15.08 0.44
CA LEU A 198 -6.94 -16.41 0.02
C LEU A 198 -6.46 -17.21 1.24
N PRO A 199 -6.97 -18.44 1.48
CA PRO A 199 -6.42 -19.32 2.51
C PRO A 199 -4.95 -19.66 2.24
N LEU A 200 -4.16 -19.87 3.31
CA LEU A 200 -2.77 -20.28 3.17
C LEU A 200 -2.66 -21.57 2.31
N PRO A 201 -1.94 -21.54 1.18
CA PRO A 201 -1.84 -22.70 0.29
C PRO A 201 -0.93 -23.78 0.88
N GLY A 202 -1.36 -25.05 0.77
CA GLY A 202 -0.55 -26.21 1.17
C GLY A 202 0.23 -26.88 0.04
N LYS A 203 0.00 -26.49 -1.22
CA LYS A 203 0.65 -27.05 -2.42
C LYS A 203 0.52 -26.09 -3.60
N SER A 204 1.39 -26.26 -4.60
CA SER A 204 1.31 -25.47 -5.83
C SER A 204 0.05 -25.79 -6.65
N GLY A 205 -0.47 -24.80 -7.37
CA GLY A 205 -1.67 -24.94 -8.19
C GLY A 205 -2.46 -23.63 -8.31
N PRO A 206 -3.71 -23.66 -8.80
CA PRO A 206 -4.55 -22.47 -8.87
C PRO A 206 -4.97 -21.99 -7.47
N ALA A 207 -5.27 -20.70 -7.34
CA ALA A 207 -5.80 -20.07 -6.12
C ALA A 207 -7.18 -20.65 -5.74
N GLN A 208 -7.19 -21.69 -4.91
CA GLN A 208 -8.40 -22.31 -4.40
C GLN A 208 -8.96 -21.55 -3.21
N GLY A 209 -10.24 -21.21 -3.26
CA GLY A 209 -10.92 -20.50 -2.15
C GLY A 209 -10.62 -19.01 -2.09
N MET A 210 -10.11 -18.42 -3.18
CA MET A 210 -10.01 -16.96 -3.28
C MET A 210 -11.40 -16.34 -3.28
N LEU A 211 -11.61 -15.33 -2.42
CA LEU A 211 -12.87 -14.61 -2.27
C LEU A 211 -12.63 -13.11 -2.45
N GLU A 212 -13.49 -12.46 -3.22
CA GLU A 212 -13.46 -11.01 -3.42
C GLU A 212 -14.17 -10.30 -2.25
N LEU A 213 -13.56 -9.20 -1.79
CA LEU A 213 -14.10 -8.29 -0.79
C LEU A 213 -14.66 -7.05 -1.49
N ASN A 214 -15.80 -6.56 -0.99
CA ASN A 214 -16.37 -5.31 -1.52
C ASN A 214 -15.55 -4.12 -1.01
N ILE A 215 -15.05 -3.32 -1.96
CA ILE A 215 -14.28 -2.10 -1.72
C ILE A 215 -14.83 -0.91 -2.53
N ASP A 216 -16.13 -0.93 -2.83
CA ASP A 216 -16.79 0.10 -3.67
C ASP A 216 -16.74 1.48 -2.99
N ASP A 217 -16.85 1.50 -1.66
CA ASP A 217 -16.83 2.71 -0.85
C ASP A 217 -15.40 3.24 -0.60
N VAL A 218 -14.35 2.54 -1.06
CA VAL A 218 -12.95 2.96 -0.87
C VAL A 218 -12.58 4.04 -1.89
N PHE A 219 -12.39 5.26 -1.38
CA PHE A 219 -12.19 6.51 -2.14
C PHE A 219 -10.75 6.74 -2.62
N VAL A 220 -10.11 5.72 -3.20
CA VAL A 220 -8.77 5.80 -3.81
C VAL A 220 -8.83 5.56 -5.32
N ARG A 221 -7.72 5.78 -6.02
CA ARG A 221 -7.60 5.54 -7.47
C ARG A 221 -6.96 4.18 -7.79
N ASP A 222 -6.07 3.73 -6.92
CA ASP A 222 -5.22 2.55 -7.04
C ASP A 222 -5.01 1.90 -5.65
N ILE A 223 -4.39 0.73 -5.62
CA ILE A 223 -3.93 0.07 -4.38
C ILE A 223 -2.51 -0.43 -4.62
N SER A 224 -1.53 0.22 -4.01
CA SER A 224 -0.13 -0.20 -4.13
C SER A 224 0.27 -1.19 -3.05
N SER A 225 -0.32 -1.10 -1.85
CA SER A 225 0.04 -2.00 -0.74
C SER A 225 -1.09 -2.17 0.27
N VAL A 226 -1.06 -3.27 1.01
CA VAL A 226 -1.99 -3.57 2.10
C VAL A 226 -1.25 -4.16 3.28
N SER A 227 -1.71 -3.87 4.49
CA SER A 227 -1.20 -4.46 5.73
C SER A 227 -2.35 -4.74 6.68
N PHE A 228 -2.18 -5.69 7.59
CA PHE A 228 -3.19 -6.00 8.61
C PHE A 228 -2.66 -5.69 10.01
N ASP A 229 -3.45 -5.00 10.83
CA ASP A 229 -3.13 -4.79 12.24
C ASP A 229 -3.89 -5.82 13.11
N PRO A 230 -3.19 -6.82 13.67
CA PRO A 230 -3.84 -7.84 14.49
C PRO A 230 -4.33 -7.34 15.85
N ARG A 231 -3.99 -6.11 16.26
CA ARG A 231 -4.44 -5.52 17.54
C ARG A 231 -5.86 -5.00 17.44
N THR A 232 -6.22 -4.44 16.28
CA THR A 232 -7.55 -3.88 15.99
C THR A 232 -8.38 -4.85 15.15
N GLY A 233 -7.74 -5.65 14.29
CA GLY A 233 -8.39 -6.46 13.28
C GLY A 233 -8.76 -5.67 12.03
N HIS A 234 -8.17 -4.48 11.88
CA HIS A 234 -8.35 -3.61 10.72
C HIS A 234 -7.20 -3.77 9.75
N ALA A 235 -7.42 -3.40 8.49
CA ALA A 235 -6.39 -3.36 7.48
C ALA A 235 -6.01 -1.92 7.15
N LEU A 236 -4.78 -1.73 6.69
CA LEU A 236 -4.31 -0.53 6.04
C LEU A 236 -4.28 -0.78 4.53
N LEU A 237 -4.74 0.19 3.76
CA LEU A 237 -4.70 0.21 2.30
C LEU A 237 -3.96 1.47 1.87
N LEU A 238 -2.85 1.28 1.16
CA LEU A 238 -2.02 2.34 0.62
C LEU A 238 -2.35 2.58 -0.85
N SER A 239 -2.40 3.84 -1.25
CA SER A 239 -2.59 4.26 -2.63
C SER A 239 -1.50 5.25 -3.01
N ASP A 240 -0.71 4.91 -4.02
CA ASP A 240 0.28 5.80 -4.62
C ASP A 240 -0.43 7.00 -5.24
N GLU A 241 -1.29 6.72 -6.23
CA GLU A 241 -1.81 7.80 -7.06
C GLU A 241 -2.65 8.79 -6.23
N SER A 242 -3.33 8.32 -5.19
CA SER A 242 -4.13 9.17 -4.30
C SER A 242 -3.33 9.82 -3.18
N ARG A 243 -2.11 9.31 -2.89
CA ARG A 243 -1.25 9.66 -1.76
C ARG A 243 -2.00 9.66 -0.44
N VAL A 244 -2.64 8.54 -0.14
CA VAL A 244 -3.37 8.34 1.11
C VAL A 244 -3.11 6.96 1.66
N LEU A 245 -3.22 6.86 2.98
CA LEU A 245 -3.39 5.60 3.67
C LEU A 245 -4.82 5.58 4.21
N VAL A 246 -5.55 4.51 3.92
CA VAL A 246 -6.93 4.29 4.37
C VAL A 246 -6.94 3.11 5.33
N GLU A 247 -7.59 3.29 6.47
CA GLU A 247 -7.90 2.21 7.38
C GLU A 247 -9.23 1.56 6.97
N LEU A 248 -9.25 0.24 6.86
CA LEU A 248 -10.43 -0.55 6.56
C LEU A 248 -10.85 -1.34 7.80
N ASP A 249 -12.14 -1.30 8.13
CA ASP A 249 -12.74 -2.12 9.18
C ASP A 249 -12.71 -3.62 8.83
N ALA A 250 -13.16 -4.48 9.74
CA ALA A 250 -13.18 -5.93 9.56
C ALA A 250 -14.08 -6.43 8.39
N ASN A 251 -14.87 -5.53 7.77
CA ASN A 251 -15.72 -5.76 6.60
C ASN A 251 -15.17 -5.05 5.34
N ALA A 252 -13.90 -4.63 5.35
CA ALA A 252 -13.23 -3.90 4.27
C ALA A 252 -13.83 -2.52 3.95
N ARG A 253 -14.53 -1.88 4.89
CA ARG A 253 -15.07 -0.53 4.69
C ARG A 253 -14.14 0.54 5.27
N PRO A 254 -13.99 1.71 4.63
CA PRO A 254 -13.19 2.80 5.17
C PRO A 254 -13.65 3.22 6.58
N HIS A 255 -12.69 3.30 7.50
CA HIS A 255 -12.89 3.71 8.90
C HIS A 255 -12.22 5.05 9.22
N SER A 256 -10.98 5.23 8.79
CA SER A 256 -10.23 6.48 8.92
C SER A 256 -9.25 6.62 7.76
N PHE A 257 -8.70 7.81 7.52
CA PHE A 257 -7.61 7.98 6.55
C PHE A 257 -6.60 9.05 6.98
N ILE A 258 -5.44 9.04 6.33
CA ILE A 258 -4.44 10.08 6.46
C ILE A 258 -3.87 10.44 5.08
N SER A 259 -3.66 11.73 4.82
CA SER A 259 -3.02 12.19 3.60
C SER A 259 -1.50 12.14 3.71
N LEU A 260 -0.85 11.64 2.66
CA LEU A 260 0.59 11.61 2.48
C LEU A 260 1.08 12.74 1.55
N ALA A 261 0.23 13.74 1.29
CA ALA A 261 0.59 14.91 0.48
C ALA A 261 1.42 15.93 1.28
N SER A 262 2.13 16.82 0.56
CA SER A 262 2.93 17.87 1.17
C SER A 262 2.11 18.77 2.09
N GLY A 263 2.66 19.12 3.25
CA GLY A 263 2.05 20.01 4.24
C GLY A 263 1.09 19.33 5.22
N PHE A 264 0.80 18.04 5.05
CA PHE A 264 -0.07 17.28 5.94
C PHE A 264 0.73 16.38 6.89
N ASN A 265 0.23 16.17 8.11
CA ASN A 265 0.70 15.13 9.04
C ASN A 265 2.20 15.14 9.37
N GLY A 266 2.84 16.32 9.32
CA GLY A 266 4.27 16.49 9.58
C GLY A 266 5.17 16.36 8.34
N LEU A 267 4.59 16.09 7.16
CA LEU A 267 5.34 16.03 5.90
C LEU A 267 5.63 17.44 5.37
N GLY A 268 6.90 17.83 5.34
CA GLY A 268 7.33 19.00 4.58
C GLY A 268 7.14 18.80 3.07
N TRP A 269 7.48 17.61 2.58
CA TRP A 269 7.23 17.14 1.22
C TRP A 269 6.44 15.83 1.29
N GLY A 270 5.43 15.69 0.44
CA GLY A 270 4.62 14.48 0.39
C GLY A 270 5.41 13.25 -0.06
N VAL A 271 4.92 12.08 0.35
CA VAL A 271 5.42 10.78 -0.14
C VAL A 271 5.08 10.69 -1.62
N LYS A 272 6.10 10.55 -2.47
CA LYS A 272 5.92 10.74 -3.92
C LYS A 272 5.25 9.54 -4.60
N GLN A 273 5.76 8.35 -4.29
CA GLN A 273 5.40 7.05 -4.87
C GLN A 273 5.36 5.97 -3.78
N PRO A 274 4.40 5.99 -2.84
CA PRO A 274 4.34 4.99 -1.77
C PRO A 274 3.96 3.59 -2.31
N GLU A 275 4.85 2.61 -2.14
CA GLU A 275 4.71 1.24 -2.70
C GLU A 275 4.70 0.13 -1.64
N GLY A 276 4.84 0.47 -0.36
CA GLY A 276 4.79 -0.54 0.71
C GLY A 276 4.38 0.07 2.03
N VAL A 277 3.52 -0.62 2.77
CA VAL A 277 3.12 -0.25 4.13
C VAL A 277 3.09 -1.46 5.05
N THR A 278 3.51 -1.29 6.30
CA THR A 278 3.26 -2.28 7.35
C THR A 278 3.12 -1.63 8.72
N THR A 279 2.58 -2.36 9.68
CA THR A 279 2.44 -1.93 11.08
C THR A 279 3.38 -2.73 11.97
N GLY A 280 4.26 -2.07 12.73
CA GLY A 280 5.12 -2.74 13.70
C GLY A 280 4.39 -3.16 14.98
N ALA A 281 5.10 -3.87 15.87
CA ALA A 281 4.55 -4.33 17.15
C ALA A 281 3.99 -3.20 18.03
N ASP A 282 4.67 -2.05 18.06
CA ASP A 282 4.27 -0.89 18.85
C ASP A 282 3.16 -0.06 18.18
N GLY A 283 2.86 -0.36 16.91
CA GLY A 283 1.84 0.32 16.12
C GLY A 283 2.32 1.45 15.26
N ASP A 284 3.62 1.72 15.25
CA ASP A 284 4.21 2.56 14.23
C ASP A 284 3.89 1.99 12.84
N ILE A 285 3.56 2.91 11.93
CA ILE A 285 3.30 2.59 10.54
C ILE A 285 4.57 2.94 9.76
N TYR A 286 5.10 1.94 9.07
CA TYR A 286 6.26 2.06 8.22
C TYR A 286 5.81 2.14 6.77
N VAL A 287 6.38 3.06 6.01
CA VAL A 287 6.08 3.22 4.59
C VAL A 287 7.38 3.27 3.80
N VAL A 288 7.44 2.54 2.70
CA VAL A 288 8.48 2.71 1.67
C VAL A 288 7.90 3.39 0.44
N SER A 289 8.74 4.16 -0.24
CA SER A 289 8.38 4.86 -1.46
C SER A 289 9.51 4.78 -2.46
N GLU A 290 9.15 4.60 -3.74
CA GLU A 290 10.14 4.55 -4.80
C GLU A 290 10.96 5.84 -4.93
N PRO A 291 12.24 5.72 -5.36
CA PRO A 291 12.94 4.45 -5.61
C PRO A 291 13.35 3.72 -4.32
N ASN A 292 13.71 4.45 -3.26
CA ASN A 292 14.27 3.86 -2.04
C ASN A 292 14.10 4.73 -0.78
N LEU A 293 12.98 5.43 -0.63
CA LEU A 293 12.70 6.28 0.52
C LEU A 293 11.94 5.52 1.62
N PHE A 294 12.27 5.81 2.87
CA PHE A 294 11.68 5.22 4.07
C PHE A 294 11.04 6.29 4.95
N TYR A 295 9.88 5.96 5.52
CA TYR A 295 9.09 6.83 6.38
C TYR A 295 8.57 6.07 7.59
N VAL A 296 8.46 6.77 8.72
CA VAL A 296 7.83 6.27 9.94
C VAL A 296 6.75 7.25 10.37
N LEU A 297 5.56 6.72 10.65
CA LEU A 297 4.44 7.43 11.23
C LEU A 297 4.15 6.84 12.61
N SER A 298 4.05 7.70 13.62
CA SER A 298 3.78 7.33 15.01
C SER A 298 2.63 8.16 15.58
N LYS A 299 1.96 7.65 16.62
CA LYS A 299 0.94 8.39 17.39
C LYS A 299 1.56 9.29 18.44
#